data_AF-A0A2I6QJS8-F1
#
_entry.id   AF-A0A2I6QJS8-F1
#
_cell.length_a   1.000
_cell.length_b   1.000
_cell.length_c   1.000
_cell.angle_alpha   90.00
_cell.angle_beta   90.00
_cell.angle_gamma   90.00
#
_symmetry.space_group_name_H-M   'P 1'
#
loop_
_entity.id
_entity.type
_entity.pdbx_description
1 polymer ?
#
loop_
_entity_poly.entity_id
_entity_poly.type
_entity_poly.pdbx_seq_one_letter_code
_entity_poly.pdbx_strand_id
1 'polypeptide(L)'
;MLKDCAGQPELIFIATGSEVELAVAAYEKTDCRRRESARGPRSSIWKGACGVRLNADDDVSEIFKNGRASISLGYIGIHETINALFGGEHVYDNEQLRAKGIAIVERLRQAVDQWKEETGYGFSLYSTPSENLCDRFCRLDTAEFGVVPGVTDKGYYTNSFHLDVEKKVNPYDKIDFEAPYPPLANGGFICYGEYPNIQHNLKALEDVWDYSYQHVPYYGTNTPIDECYECGF
;
A
#
# COMPACT_ATOMS: atom_id res chain seq x y z
N MET A 1 -18.22 -2.21 15.34
CA MET A 1 -17.59 -3.34 16.05
C MET A 1 -18.57 -4.49 16.17
N LEU A 2 -18.39 -5.56 15.41
CA LEU A 2 -19.07 -6.83 15.70
C LEU A 2 -18.15 -7.68 16.59
N LYS A 3 -18.71 -8.51 17.46
CA LYS A 3 -17.99 -9.42 18.35
C LYS A 3 -18.39 -10.84 17.98
N ASP A 4 -17.52 -11.81 18.21
CA ASP A 4 -17.89 -13.22 18.06
C ASP A 4 -18.96 -13.64 19.10
N CYS A 5 -19.45 -14.87 18.96
CA CYS A 5 -20.45 -15.44 19.87
C CYS A 5 -19.96 -15.57 21.34
N ALA A 6 -18.66 -15.38 21.59
CA ALA A 6 -18.03 -15.43 22.91
C ALA A 6 -17.67 -14.03 23.46
N GLY A 7 -17.94 -12.96 22.71
CA GLY A 7 -17.64 -11.58 23.10
C GLY A 7 -16.15 -11.22 23.04
N GLN A 8 -15.29 -12.06 22.46
CA GLN A 8 -13.87 -11.79 22.28
C GLN A 8 -13.64 -11.04 20.96
N PRO A 9 -12.71 -10.07 20.90
CA PRO A 9 -12.27 -9.49 19.65
C PRO A 9 -11.37 -10.52 18.93
N GLU A 10 -11.99 -11.49 18.25
CA GLU A 10 -11.31 -12.13 17.12
C GLU A 10 -11.07 -11.06 16.05
N LEU A 11 -9.89 -11.09 15.41
CA LEU A 11 -9.58 -10.28 14.23
C LEU A 11 -10.73 -10.45 13.23
N ILE A 12 -11.67 -9.51 13.20
CA ILE A 12 -12.62 -9.39 12.10
C ILE A 12 -11.79 -8.89 10.93
N PHE A 13 -11.33 -9.84 10.12
CA PHE A 13 -10.75 -9.59 8.83
C PHE A 13 -11.72 -8.70 8.05
N ILE A 14 -11.36 -7.42 7.85
CA ILE A 14 -12.03 -6.50 6.90
C ILE A 14 -11.69 -6.88 5.43
N ALA A 15 -11.25 -8.12 5.23
CA ALA A 15 -11.37 -8.85 3.99
C ALA A 15 -12.18 -10.11 4.28
N THR A 16 -13.43 -9.94 4.76
CA THR A 16 -14.41 -10.99 4.51
C THR A 16 -14.52 -11.11 2.99
N GLY A 17 -14.76 -12.30 2.46
CA GLY A 17 -14.79 -12.51 1.00
C GLY A 17 -15.65 -11.50 0.22
N SER A 18 -16.58 -10.78 0.86
CA SER A 18 -17.49 -9.82 0.22
C SER A 18 -16.81 -8.58 -0.39
N GLU A 19 -15.86 -7.93 0.28
CA GLU A 19 -15.18 -6.72 -0.23
C GLU A 19 -14.17 -7.06 -1.33
N VAL A 20 -13.59 -8.24 -1.20
CA VAL A 20 -12.74 -8.90 -2.19
C VAL A 20 -13.53 -9.30 -3.42
N GLU A 21 -14.66 -9.99 -3.25
CA GLU A 21 -15.58 -10.37 -4.33
C GLU A 21 -16.14 -9.10 -5.00
N LEU A 22 -16.35 -8.03 -4.25
CA LEU A 22 -16.66 -6.70 -4.79
C LEU A 22 -15.51 -6.11 -5.58
N ALA A 23 -14.25 -6.25 -5.14
CA ALA A 23 -13.08 -5.80 -5.90
C ALA A 23 -12.89 -6.61 -7.18
N VAL A 24 -13.07 -7.93 -7.11
CA VAL A 24 -13.06 -8.85 -8.27
C VAL A 24 -14.23 -8.55 -9.20
N ALA A 25 -15.45 -8.38 -8.70
CA ALA A 25 -16.63 -8.03 -9.49
C ALA A 25 -16.54 -6.60 -10.07
N ALA A 26 -15.93 -5.66 -9.34
CA ALA A 26 -15.60 -4.34 -9.86
C ALA A 26 -14.57 -4.46 -10.97
N TYR A 27 -13.53 -5.28 -10.81
CA TYR A 27 -12.57 -5.59 -11.87
C TYR A 27 -13.25 -6.20 -13.09
N GLU A 28 -14.08 -7.24 -12.95
CA GLU A 28 -14.82 -7.86 -14.05
C GLU A 28 -15.72 -6.85 -14.78
N LYS A 29 -16.40 -5.96 -14.04
CA LYS A 29 -17.17 -4.85 -14.62
C LYS A 29 -16.29 -3.84 -15.35
N THR A 30 -15.08 -3.59 -14.86
CA THR A 30 -14.13 -2.65 -15.47
C THR A 30 -13.47 -3.23 -16.71
N ASP A 31 -13.15 -4.53 -16.70
CA ASP A 31 -12.63 -5.28 -17.85
C ASP A 31 -13.67 -5.30 -18.98
N CYS A 32 -14.94 -5.59 -18.65
CA CYS A 32 -16.05 -5.56 -19.60
C CYS A 32 -16.18 -4.19 -20.28
N ARG A 33 -16.05 -3.07 -19.54
CA ARG A 33 -16.05 -1.71 -20.11
C ARG A 33 -14.79 -1.37 -20.91
N ARG A 34 -13.61 -1.85 -20.50
CA ARG A 34 -12.34 -1.62 -21.23
C ARG A 34 -12.35 -2.31 -22.60
N ARG A 35 -12.96 -3.50 -22.71
CA ARG A 35 -13.16 -4.23 -23.99
C ARG A 35 -13.95 -3.43 -25.03
N GLU A 36 -14.82 -2.52 -24.60
CA GLU A 36 -15.55 -1.64 -25.52
C GLU A 36 -14.70 -0.44 -25.98
N SER A 37 -13.88 0.13 -25.09
CA SER A 37 -13.06 1.33 -25.39
C SER A 37 -11.74 1.07 -26.14
N ALA A 38 -11.22 -0.17 -26.09
CA ALA A 38 -9.90 -0.51 -26.65
C ALA A 38 -9.92 -0.94 -28.13
N ARG A 39 -11.09 -0.83 -28.80
CA ARG A 39 -11.24 -1.26 -30.20
C ARG A 39 -10.57 -0.27 -31.15
N GLY A 40 -9.44 -0.70 -31.70
CA GLY A 40 -8.93 -0.18 -32.97
C GLY A 40 -7.41 0.09 -33.00
N PRO A 41 -6.78 -0.04 -34.19
CA PRO A 41 -5.32 0.00 -34.40
C PRO A 41 -4.64 1.36 -34.18
N ARG A 42 -5.35 2.36 -33.61
CA ARG A 42 -4.80 3.70 -33.36
C ARG A 42 -4.08 3.83 -32.02
N SER A 43 -4.37 2.98 -31.03
CA SER A 43 -3.74 3.01 -29.71
C SER A 43 -2.29 2.49 -29.74
N SER A 44 -1.43 3.03 -28.88
CA SER A 44 -0.01 2.63 -28.75
C SER A 44 0.15 1.16 -28.33
N ILE A 45 -0.84 0.60 -27.62
CA ILE A 45 -0.91 -0.81 -27.22
C ILE A 45 -0.81 -1.72 -28.46
N TRP A 46 -1.57 -1.40 -29.50
CA TRP A 46 -1.61 -2.13 -30.78
C TRP A 46 -0.32 -1.98 -31.60
N LYS A 47 0.41 -0.88 -31.41
CA LYS A 47 1.61 -0.53 -32.18
C LYS A 47 2.91 -1.07 -31.61
N GLY A 48 2.88 -1.76 -30.47
CA GLY A 48 4.06 -2.39 -29.87
C GLY A 48 4.44 -1.91 -28.48
N ALA A 49 3.71 -0.97 -27.87
CA ALA A 49 4.07 -0.43 -26.55
C ALA A 49 4.12 -1.51 -25.45
N CYS A 50 3.31 -2.56 -25.58
CA CYS A 50 3.27 -3.69 -24.65
C CYS A 50 4.24 -4.83 -25.05
N GLY A 51 5.22 -4.57 -25.92
CA GLY A 51 6.21 -5.55 -26.40
C GLY A 51 5.68 -6.55 -27.43
N VAL A 52 4.41 -6.41 -27.85
CA VAL A 52 3.77 -7.20 -28.91
C VAL A 52 2.96 -6.28 -29.82
N ARG A 53 2.85 -6.63 -31.09
CA ARG A 53 1.95 -5.97 -32.05
C ARG A 53 0.72 -6.83 -32.23
N LEU A 54 -0.44 -6.21 -32.20
CA LEU A 54 -1.73 -6.87 -32.33
C LEU A 54 -2.37 -6.48 -33.68
N ASN A 55 -3.12 -7.38 -34.31
CA ASN A 55 -3.89 -7.14 -35.53
C ASN A 55 -5.26 -6.57 -35.18
N ALA A 56 -5.82 -5.61 -35.93
CA ALA A 56 -7.02 -4.84 -35.55
C ALA A 56 -8.19 -5.57 -34.84
N ASP A 57 -8.38 -6.87 -35.05
CA ASP A 57 -9.43 -7.72 -34.48
C ASP A 57 -9.00 -8.59 -33.27
N ASP A 58 -7.72 -8.58 -32.86
CA ASP A 58 -7.21 -9.36 -31.73
C ASP A 58 -7.82 -8.88 -30.39
N ASP A 59 -8.03 -9.80 -29.45
CA ASP A 59 -8.48 -9.41 -28.11
C ASP A 59 -7.28 -8.96 -27.26
N VAL A 60 -7.29 -7.68 -26.84
CA VAL A 60 -6.24 -7.09 -25.99
C VAL A 60 -6.17 -7.78 -24.62
N SER A 61 -7.23 -8.41 -24.14
CA SER A 61 -7.19 -9.13 -22.85
C SER A 61 -6.22 -10.31 -22.86
N GLU A 62 -5.96 -10.95 -24.02
CA GLU A 62 -5.06 -12.09 -24.12
C GLU A 62 -3.61 -11.74 -23.77
N ILE A 63 -3.18 -10.50 -24.04
CA ILE A 63 -1.82 -10.05 -23.69
C ILE A 63 -1.65 -9.75 -22.18
N PHE A 64 -2.72 -9.77 -21.40
CA PHE A 64 -2.69 -9.48 -19.96
C PHE A 64 -2.82 -10.74 -19.09
N LYS A 65 -3.25 -11.86 -19.67
CA LYS A 65 -3.42 -13.15 -18.99
C LYS A 65 -2.08 -13.81 -18.66
N ASN A 66 -2.14 -14.89 -17.88
CA ASN A 66 -1.01 -15.75 -17.50
C ASN A 66 0.11 -14.96 -16.78
N GLY A 67 -0.29 -14.00 -15.94
CA GLY A 67 0.63 -13.19 -15.14
C GLY A 67 1.43 -12.13 -15.91
N ARG A 68 1.11 -11.85 -17.18
CA ARG A 68 1.80 -10.81 -17.96
C ARG A 68 1.45 -9.40 -17.51
N ALA A 69 0.21 -9.17 -17.08
CA ALA A 69 -0.20 -7.95 -16.41
C ALA A 69 -0.45 -8.22 -14.92
N SER A 70 -0.10 -7.24 -14.08
CA SER A 70 -0.44 -7.26 -12.67
C SER A 70 -1.80 -6.59 -12.42
N ILE A 71 -2.53 -7.12 -11.45
CA ILE A 71 -3.74 -6.49 -10.89
C ILE A 71 -3.48 -6.26 -9.40
N SER A 72 -3.59 -5.00 -8.98
CA SER A 72 -3.22 -4.59 -7.63
C SER A 72 -4.42 -4.59 -6.68
N LEU A 73 -4.30 -5.33 -5.58
CA LEU A 73 -5.12 -5.12 -4.39
C LEU A 73 -4.43 -4.06 -3.51
N GLY A 74 -5.02 -2.87 -3.42
CA GLY A 74 -4.49 -1.78 -2.61
C GLY A 74 -4.89 -1.89 -1.12
N TYR A 75 -4.00 -1.53 -0.21
CA TYR A 75 -4.33 -1.31 1.22
C TYR A 75 -3.70 -0.03 1.78
N ILE A 76 -4.20 0.41 2.94
CA ILE A 76 -3.74 1.59 3.69
C ILE A 76 -4.10 1.44 5.18
N GLY A 77 -3.39 2.13 6.07
CA GLY A 77 -3.85 2.39 7.43
C GLY A 77 -3.68 1.21 8.39
N ILE A 78 -2.59 0.45 8.27
CA ILE A 78 -2.30 -0.65 9.21
C ILE A 78 -2.17 -0.12 10.64
N HIS A 79 -1.56 1.07 10.81
CA HIS A 79 -1.46 1.72 12.12
C HIS A 79 -2.83 1.96 12.77
N GLU A 80 -3.73 2.64 12.06
CA GLU A 80 -5.07 2.95 12.56
C GLU A 80 -5.93 1.71 12.72
N THR A 81 -5.75 0.70 11.85
CA THR A 81 -6.41 -0.60 11.98
C THR A 81 -6.06 -1.27 13.31
N ILE A 82 -4.77 -1.28 13.67
CA ILE A 82 -4.32 -1.84 14.96
C ILE A 82 -4.88 -1.03 16.13
N ASN A 83 -4.85 0.30 16.06
CA ASN A 83 -5.40 1.17 17.11
C ASN A 83 -6.91 0.95 17.28
N ALA A 84 -7.67 0.83 16.19
CA ALA A 84 -9.12 0.61 16.23
C ALA A 84 -9.51 -0.76 16.81
N LEU A 85 -8.74 -1.80 16.51
CA LEU A 85 -9.06 -3.17 16.93
C LEU A 85 -8.62 -3.49 18.36
N PHE A 86 -7.44 -3.01 18.75
CA PHE A 86 -6.81 -3.42 20.01
C PHE A 86 -6.70 -2.27 21.02
N GLY A 87 -6.64 -1.02 20.55
CA GLY A 87 -6.29 0.13 21.36
C GLY A 87 -4.96 -0.06 22.10
N GLY A 88 -4.70 0.82 23.06
CA GLY A 88 -3.58 0.68 23.98
C GLY A 88 -2.26 1.28 23.47
N GLU A 89 -1.20 0.48 23.53
CA GLU A 89 0.16 0.91 23.22
C GLU A 89 0.37 1.11 21.72
N HIS A 90 1.33 1.94 21.36
CA HIS A 90 1.70 2.17 19.97
C HIS A 90 2.32 0.90 19.36
N VAL A 91 1.97 0.54 18.12
CA VAL A 91 2.43 -0.68 17.41
C VAL A 91 3.96 -0.84 17.36
N TYR A 92 4.69 0.27 17.38
CA TYR A 92 6.15 0.28 17.48
C TYR A 92 6.66 -0.28 18.81
N ASP A 93 6.03 0.07 19.93
CA ASP A 93 6.50 -0.27 21.28
C ASP A 93 6.04 -1.67 21.73
N ASN A 94 5.19 -2.34 20.94
CA ASN A 94 4.57 -3.60 21.32
C ASN A 94 4.71 -4.64 20.20
N GLU A 95 5.58 -5.63 20.43
CA GLU A 95 5.86 -6.70 19.46
C GLU A 95 4.62 -7.54 19.11
N GLN A 96 3.68 -7.73 20.04
CA GLN A 96 2.45 -8.48 19.77
C GLN A 96 1.52 -7.71 18.84
N LEU A 97 1.39 -6.39 19.02
CA LEU A 97 0.65 -5.54 18.10
C LEU A 97 1.33 -5.46 16.73
N ARG A 98 2.66 -5.41 16.70
CA ARG A 98 3.44 -5.46 15.46
C ARG A 98 3.18 -6.75 14.68
N ALA A 99 3.22 -7.90 15.36
CA ALA A 99 2.93 -9.20 14.77
C ALA A 99 1.50 -9.26 14.20
N LYS A 100 0.52 -8.64 14.87
CA LYS A 100 -0.85 -8.53 14.35
C LYS A 100 -0.93 -7.69 13.07
N GLY A 101 -0.19 -6.60 12.98
CA GLY A 101 -0.09 -5.78 11.76
C GLY A 101 0.46 -6.58 10.59
N ILE A 102 1.54 -7.33 10.82
CA ILE A 102 2.13 -8.22 9.82
C ILE A 102 1.14 -9.31 9.38
N ALA A 103 0.45 -9.95 10.33
CA ALA A 103 -0.52 -11.01 10.05
C ALA A 103 -1.70 -10.53 9.18
N ILE A 104 -2.14 -9.27 9.33
CA ILE A 104 -3.15 -8.68 8.46
C ILE A 104 -2.64 -8.62 7.01
N VAL A 105 -1.43 -8.08 6.81
CA VAL A 105 -0.82 -7.96 5.47
C VAL A 105 -0.53 -9.34 4.87
N GLU A 106 -0.10 -10.30 5.67
CA GLU A 106 0.11 -11.69 5.25
C GLU A 106 -1.20 -12.33 4.76
N ARG A 107 -2.32 -12.12 5.46
CA ARG A 107 -3.62 -12.61 5.00
C ARG A 107 -4.04 -12.00 3.66
N LEU A 108 -3.85 -10.69 3.49
CA LEU A 108 -4.12 -10.02 2.22
C LEU A 108 -3.25 -10.60 1.10
N ARG A 109 -1.99 -10.93 1.41
CA ARG A 109 -1.09 -11.57 0.46
C ARG A 109 -1.57 -12.96 0.04
N GLN A 110 -1.99 -13.78 1.00
CA GLN A 110 -2.55 -15.11 0.71
C GLN A 110 -3.79 -15.02 -0.18
N ALA A 111 -4.62 -13.98 -0.01
CA ALA A 111 -5.81 -13.80 -0.82
C ALA A 111 -5.48 -13.48 -2.30
N VAL A 112 -4.52 -12.59 -2.57
CA VAL A 112 -4.10 -12.29 -3.94
C VAL A 112 -3.41 -13.48 -4.61
N ASP A 113 -2.68 -14.29 -3.86
CA ASP A 113 -2.07 -15.53 -4.38
C ASP A 113 -3.15 -16.54 -4.77
N GLN A 114 -4.18 -16.70 -3.94
CA GLN A 114 -5.33 -17.56 -4.23
C GLN A 114 -6.04 -17.12 -5.53
N TRP A 115 -6.34 -15.83 -5.70
CA TRP A 115 -7.01 -15.36 -6.93
C TRP A 115 -6.15 -15.50 -8.17
N LYS A 116 -4.82 -15.37 -8.02
CA LYS A 116 -3.89 -15.62 -9.12
C LYS A 116 -3.98 -17.06 -9.59
N GLU A 117 -4.07 -18.03 -8.69
CA GLU A 117 -4.27 -19.44 -9.02
C GLU A 117 -5.63 -19.72 -9.65
N GLU A 118 -6.70 -19.13 -9.11
CA GLU A 118 -8.08 -19.35 -9.56
C GLU A 118 -8.39 -18.72 -10.93
N THR A 119 -7.81 -17.55 -11.23
CA THR A 119 -8.20 -16.74 -12.40
C THR A 119 -7.15 -16.71 -13.50
N GLY A 120 -5.89 -17.04 -13.20
CA GLY A 120 -4.75 -16.91 -14.13
C GLY A 120 -4.27 -15.47 -14.35
N TYR A 121 -4.85 -14.47 -13.68
CA TYR A 121 -4.37 -13.08 -13.70
C TYR A 121 -3.30 -12.83 -12.64
N GLY A 122 -2.36 -11.92 -12.90
CA GLY A 122 -1.26 -11.61 -11.99
C GLY A 122 -1.67 -10.74 -10.80
N PHE A 123 -2.55 -11.22 -9.93
CA PHE A 123 -2.90 -10.48 -8.71
C PHE A 123 -1.66 -10.28 -7.81
N SER A 124 -1.57 -9.09 -7.23
CA SER A 124 -0.48 -8.70 -6.32
C SER A 124 -0.97 -7.73 -5.25
N LEU A 125 -0.31 -7.74 -4.10
CA LEU A 125 -0.65 -6.85 -2.99
C LEU A 125 0.13 -5.54 -3.12
N TYR A 126 -0.56 -4.40 -3.09
CA TYR A 126 0.00 -3.09 -3.38
C TYR A 126 -0.17 -2.13 -2.22
N SER A 127 0.96 -1.63 -1.72
CA SER A 127 1.01 -0.55 -0.74
C SER A 127 0.71 0.77 -1.44
N THR A 128 -0.56 1.18 -1.40
CA THR A 128 -1.09 2.29 -2.21
C THR A 128 -0.40 3.61 -1.85
N PRO A 129 0.13 4.39 -2.83
CA PRO A 129 0.54 5.77 -2.59
C PRO A 129 -0.73 6.61 -2.39
N SER A 130 -0.89 7.16 -1.19
CA SER A 130 -2.18 7.69 -0.76
C SER A 130 -2.21 9.23 -0.65
N GLU A 131 -1.76 9.94 -1.69
CA GLU A 131 -1.70 11.42 -1.64
C GLU A 131 -3.05 12.08 -1.36
N ASN A 132 -4.13 11.57 -1.98
CA ASN A 132 -5.49 12.09 -1.77
C ASN A 132 -6.43 11.09 -1.09
N LEU A 133 -6.03 9.81 -1.03
CA LEU A 133 -6.90 8.75 -0.54
C LEU A 133 -6.90 8.68 1.00
N CYS A 134 -5.82 9.09 1.66
CA CYS A 134 -5.66 9.04 3.11
C CYS A 134 -6.67 9.96 3.82
N ASP A 135 -6.76 11.22 3.39
CA ASP A 135 -7.74 12.19 3.85
C ASP A 135 -9.16 11.78 3.45
N ARG A 136 -9.34 11.29 2.21
CA ARG A 136 -10.67 10.90 1.74
C ARG A 136 -11.28 9.79 2.59
N PHE A 137 -10.54 8.73 2.90
CA PHE A 137 -11.04 7.65 3.75
C PHE A 137 -11.27 8.12 5.18
N CYS A 138 -10.31 8.84 5.78
CA CYS A 138 -10.48 9.38 7.12
C CYS A 138 -11.73 10.27 7.22
N ARG A 139 -12.00 11.13 6.24
CA ARG A 139 -13.18 11.99 6.21
C ARG A 139 -14.49 11.22 6.09
N LEU A 140 -14.53 10.18 5.25
CA LEU A 140 -15.72 9.34 5.10
C LEU A 140 -16.01 8.56 6.38
N ASP A 141 -14.97 7.99 6.99
CA ASP A 141 -15.10 7.26 8.24
C ASP A 141 -15.44 8.18 9.42
N THR A 142 -14.92 9.41 9.43
CA THR A 142 -15.31 10.44 10.42
C THR A 142 -16.78 10.81 10.30
N ALA A 143 -17.32 10.88 9.08
CA ALA A 143 -18.73 11.19 8.87
C ALA A 143 -19.67 10.08 9.38
N GLU A 144 -19.23 8.82 9.31
CA GLU A 144 -20.01 7.66 9.75
C GLU A 144 -19.82 7.34 11.24
N PHE A 145 -18.57 7.32 11.72
CA PHE A 145 -18.20 6.84 13.04
C PHE A 145 -17.79 7.95 14.03
N GLY A 146 -17.70 9.20 13.56
CA GLY A 146 -17.22 10.32 14.34
C GLY A 146 -15.70 10.33 14.50
N VAL A 147 -15.23 11.19 15.41
CA VAL A 147 -13.82 11.30 15.76
C VAL A 147 -13.43 10.17 16.72
N VAL A 148 -12.54 9.30 16.27
CA VAL A 148 -12.05 8.12 17.00
C VAL A 148 -10.57 8.36 17.35
N PRO A 149 -10.22 8.37 18.65
CA PRO A 149 -8.83 8.59 19.08
C PRO A 149 -7.85 7.56 18.50
N GLY A 150 -6.71 8.04 17.98
CA GLY A 150 -5.68 7.22 17.33
C GLY A 150 -6.09 6.63 15.98
N VAL A 151 -7.19 7.10 15.39
CA VAL A 151 -7.72 6.56 14.12
C VAL A 151 -8.10 7.72 13.20
N THR A 152 -9.15 8.47 13.52
CA THR A 152 -9.65 9.56 12.66
C THR A 152 -9.39 10.96 13.21
N ASP A 153 -8.91 11.05 14.45
CA ASP A 153 -8.59 12.30 15.14
C ASP A 153 -7.50 13.14 14.47
N LYS A 154 -6.50 12.50 13.86
CA LYS A 154 -5.44 13.20 13.12
C LYS A 154 -5.85 13.67 11.72
N GLY A 155 -7.02 13.24 11.22
CA GLY A 155 -7.56 13.67 9.93
C GLY A 155 -7.01 12.96 8.69
N TYR A 156 -6.13 11.97 8.85
CA TYR A 156 -5.61 11.16 7.75
C TYR A 156 -5.23 9.76 8.25
N TYR A 157 -5.12 8.80 7.32
CA TYR A 157 -4.57 7.47 7.60
C TYR A 157 -3.10 7.35 7.20
N THR A 158 -2.32 6.65 8.02
CA THR A 158 -0.92 6.35 7.73
C THR A 158 -0.82 5.46 6.49
N ASN A 159 0.15 5.77 5.63
CA ASN A 159 0.29 5.12 4.35
C ASN A 159 0.66 3.64 4.50
N SER A 160 -0.18 2.74 3.98
CA SER A 160 0.08 1.29 3.94
C SER A 160 0.56 0.72 5.28
N PHE A 161 1.84 0.32 5.36
CA PHE A 161 2.50 -0.27 6.53
C PHE A 161 3.42 0.69 7.27
N HIS A 162 3.53 1.95 6.82
CA HIS A 162 4.51 2.89 7.34
C HIS A 162 4.33 3.10 8.84
N LEU A 163 5.45 3.37 9.50
CA LEU A 163 5.42 3.86 10.87
C LEU A 163 4.71 5.23 10.89
N ASP A 164 3.84 5.42 11.88
CA ASP A 164 3.17 6.69 12.09
C ASP A 164 4.17 7.85 12.25
N VAL A 165 3.90 8.97 11.58
CA VAL A 165 4.83 10.11 11.48
C VAL A 165 4.99 10.87 12.80
N GLU A 166 4.04 10.71 13.72
CA GLU A 166 4.10 11.30 15.06
C GLU A 166 5.05 10.49 15.96
N LYS A 167 5.27 9.20 15.67
CA LYS A 167 6.22 8.35 16.40
C LYS A 167 7.67 8.66 16.00
N LYS A 168 8.37 9.39 16.88
CA LYS A 168 9.78 9.74 16.69
C LYS A 168 10.69 8.55 17.00
N VAL A 169 11.39 8.10 15.97
CA VAL A 169 12.41 7.03 16.02
C VAL A 169 13.59 7.44 15.16
N ASN A 170 14.74 6.77 15.32
CA ASN A 170 15.85 6.97 14.41
C ASN A 170 15.58 6.26 13.06
N PRO A 171 16.29 6.62 11.96
CA PRO A 171 16.05 6.03 10.65
C PRO A 171 16.24 4.50 10.59
N TYR A 172 17.20 3.95 11.34
CA TYR A 172 17.49 2.52 11.39
C TYR A 172 16.32 1.75 12.00
N ASP A 173 15.83 2.21 13.16
CA ASP A 173 14.67 1.62 13.84
C ASP A 173 13.41 1.64 12.97
N LYS A 174 13.21 2.72 12.19
CA LYS A 174 12.09 2.81 11.25
C LYS A 174 12.23 1.78 10.13
N ILE A 175 13.43 1.62 9.57
CA ILE A 175 13.71 0.61 8.54
C ILE A 175 13.44 -0.79 9.10
N ASP A 176 13.90 -1.09 10.32
CA ASP A 176 13.66 -2.38 10.96
C ASP A 176 12.18 -2.65 11.25
N PHE A 177 11.43 -1.62 11.66
CA PHE A 177 9.99 -1.74 11.84
C PHE A 177 9.27 -2.07 10.53
N GLU A 178 9.70 -1.46 9.42
CA GLU A 178 9.05 -1.58 8.11
C GLU A 178 9.53 -2.78 7.29
N ALA A 179 10.74 -3.31 7.54
CA ALA A 179 11.37 -4.38 6.78
C ALA A 179 10.53 -5.68 6.61
N PRO A 180 9.67 -6.10 7.56
CA PRO A 180 8.84 -7.28 7.38
C PRO A 180 7.75 -7.16 6.31
N TYR A 181 7.34 -5.95 5.92
CA TYR A 181 6.20 -5.73 5.04
C TYR A 181 6.50 -5.80 3.54
N PRO A 182 7.62 -5.25 3.00
CA PRO A 182 7.94 -5.33 1.58
C PRO A 182 7.90 -6.74 0.96
N PRO A 183 8.39 -7.82 1.62
CA PRO A 183 8.25 -9.17 1.09
C PRO A 183 6.80 -9.63 0.89
N LEU A 184 5.86 -9.08 1.68
CA LEU A 184 4.43 -9.39 1.60
C LEU A 184 3.72 -8.55 0.52
N ALA A 185 4.14 -7.31 0.31
CA ALA A 185 3.51 -6.36 -0.63
C ALA A 185 4.11 -6.39 -2.06
N ASN A 186 4.21 -7.58 -2.65
CA ASN A 186 4.93 -7.82 -3.91
C ASN A 186 4.45 -7.04 -5.16
N GLY A 187 3.27 -6.41 -5.10
CA GLY A 187 2.76 -5.55 -6.15
C GLY A 187 3.36 -4.15 -6.15
N GLY A 188 3.91 -3.71 -5.02
CA GLY A 188 4.57 -2.43 -4.85
C GLY A 188 4.59 -1.98 -3.39
N PHE A 189 5.71 -1.38 -3.00
CA PHE A 189 6.00 -0.83 -1.68
C PHE A 189 7.08 0.24 -1.82
N ILE A 190 7.27 1.04 -0.78
CA ILE A 190 8.44 1.91 -0.60
C ILE A 190 8.57 2.18 0.89
N CYS A 191 9.80 2.29 1.41
CA CYS A 191 10.07 2.79 2.76
C CYS A 191 10.69 4.20 2.65
N TYR A 192 10.36 5.10 3.58
CA TYR A 192 10.94 6.45 3.61
C TYR A 192 11.69 6.72 4.91
N GLY A 193 12.74 7.53 4.86
CA GLY A 193 13.29 8.21 6.04
C GLY A 193 13.13 9.71 5.93
N GLU A 194 12.83 10.35 7.06
CA GLU A 194 12.74 11.79 7.20
C GLU A 194 14.05 12.35 7.76
N TYR A 195 14.62 13.34 7.08
CA TYR A 195 15.92 13.92 7.41
C TYR A 195 15.85 15.44 7.46
N PRO A 196 16.67 16.09 8.30
CA PRO A 196 16.89 17.54 8.22
C PRO A 196 17.64 17.88 6.92
N ASN A 197 17.99 19.15 6.69
CA ASN A 197 18.91 19.48 5.59
C ASN A 197 20.24 18.73 5.80
N ILE A 198 20.55 17.80 4.90
CA ILE A 198 21.73 16.95 4.98
C ILE A 198 22.89 17.43 4.11
N GLN A 199 22.77 18.54 3.37
CA GLN A 199 23.78 18.98 2.38
C GLN A 199 25.22 19.01 2.92
N HIS A 200 25.41 19.28 4.21
CA HIS A 200 26.72 19.31 4.87
C HIS A 200 27.12 18.01 5.59
N ASN A 201 26.32 16.95 5.50
CA ASN A 201 26.56 15.67 6.14
C ASN A 201 26.12 14.49 5.23
N LEU A 202 26.65 14.47 4.01
CA LEU A 202 26.39 13.41 3.03
C LEU A 202 26.73 12.00 3.56
N LYS A 203 27.73 11.90 4.45
CA LYS A 203 28.15 10.62 5.02
C LYS A 203 27.09 9.99 5.91
N ALA A 204 26.36 10.79 6.69
CA ALA A 204 25.25 10.27 7.48
C ALA A 204 24.09 9.76 6.61
N LEU A 205 23.86 10.35 5.44
CA LEU A 205 22.87 9.84 4.50
C LEU A 205 23.35 8.54 3.84
N GLU A 206 24.60 8.50 3.40
CA GLU A 206 25.23 7.29 2.85
C GLU A 206 25.17 6.12 3.84
N ASP A 207 25.46 6.37 5.13
CA ASP A 207 25.39 5.34 6.17
C ASP A 207 23.97 4.73 6.29
N VAL A 208 22.92 5.54 6.20
CA VAL A 208 21.55 5.01 6.23
C VAL A 208 21.15 4.36 4.90
N TRP A 209 21.66 4.85 3.77
CA TRP A 209 21.45 4.20 2.48
C TRP A 209 22.06 2.80 2.44
N ASP A 210 23.31 2.66 2.90
CA ASP A 210 23.99 1.36 3.01
C ASP A 210 23.21 0.39 3.90
N TYR A 211 22.68 0.90 5.02
CA TYR A 211 21.80 0.12 5.88
C TYR A 211 20.51 -0.27 5.16
N SER A 212 19.82 0.68 4.52
CA SER A 212 18.57 0.42 3.79
C SER A 212 18.77 -0.60 2.67
N TYR A 213 19.89 -0.55 1.96
CA TYR A 213 20.23 -1.47 0.87
C TYR A 213 20.30 -2.93 1.35
N GLN A 214 20.68 -3.16 2.61
CA GLN A 214 20.75 -4.49 3.21
C GLN A 214 19.41 -4.99 3.77
N HIS A 215 18.45 -4.10 4.05
CA HIS A 215 17.24 -4.42 4.81
C HIS A 215 15.94 -4.27 4.02
N VAL A 216 15.86 -3.29 3.11
CA VAL A 216 14.64 -2.99 2.35
C VAL A 216 14.90 -2.81 0.85
N PRO A 217 14.06 -3.39 -0.03
CA PRO A 217 14.31 -3.39 -1.47
C PRO A 217 14.04 -2.06 -2.20
N TYR A 218 13.25 -1.16 -1.62
CA TYR A 218 12.99 0.16 -2.21
C TYR A 218 12.86 1.21 -1.10
N TYR A 219 13.79 2.16 -1.10
CA TYR A 219 13.93 3.19 -0.07
C TYR A 219 14.01 4.59 -0.68
N GLY A 220 13.36 5.55 -0.02
CA GLY A 220 13.41 6.97 -0.35
C GLY A 220 13.85 7.82 0.85
N THR A 221 14.44 8.97 0.55
CA THR A 221 14.88 9.94 1.56
C THR A 221 14.14 11.24 1.34
N ASN A 222 13.45 11.69 2.37
CA ASN A 222 12.81 13.00 2.39
C ASN A 222 13.72 13.96 3.17
N THR A 223 14.14 15.03 2.50
CA THR A 223 14.90 16.15 3.08
C THR A 223 14.25 17.43 2.60
N PRO A 224 14.24 18.51 3.40
CA PRO A 224 13.87 19.83 2.89
C PRO A 224 14.81 20.22 1.75
N ILE A 225 14.23 20.67 0.64
CA ILE A 225 14.92 21.22 -0.52
C ILE A 225 14.23 22.54 -0.82
N ASP A 226 14.71 23.59 -0.16
CA ASP A 226 14.21 24.96 -0.30
C ASP A 226 15.19 25.77 -1.15
N GLU A 227 14.67 26.72 -1.94
CA GLU A 227 15.46 27.68 -2.71
C GLU A 227 14.79 29.06 -2.66
N CYS A 228 15.54 30.08 -2.24
CA CYS A 228 15.12 31.47 -2.26
C CYS A 228 15.55 32.14 -3.57
N TYR A 229 14.60 32.51 -4.43
CA TYR A 229 14.91 33.15 -5.72
C TYR A 229 15.44 34.59 -5.62
N GLU A 230 15.35 35.24 -4.46
CA GLU A 230 15.91 36.59 -4.26
C GLU A 230 17.40 36.55 -3.92
N CYS A 231 17.79 35.67 -2.98
CA CYS A 231 19.17 35.62 -2.48
C CYS A 231 19.95 34.37 -2.88
N GLY A 232 19.30 33.37 -3.49
CA GLY A 232 19.91 32.10 -3.89
C GLY A 232 20.28 31.18 -2.72
N PHE A 233 19.70 31.40 -1.53
CA PHE A 233 19.83 30.51 -0.38
C PHE A 233 19.04 29.22 -0.59
#